data_AF-A0A6A2Y1R9-F1
#
_entry.id   AF-A0A6A2Y1R9-F1
#
_cell.length_a   1.000
_cell.length_b   1.000
_cell.length_c   1.000
_cell.angle_alpha   90.00
_cell.angle_beta   90.00
_cell.angle_gamma   90.00
#
_symmetry.space_group_name_H-M   'P 1'
#
loop_
_entity.id
_entity.type
_entity.pdbx_description
1 polymer ?
#
loop_
_entity_poly.entity_id
_entity_poly.type
_entity_poly.pdbx_seq_one_letter_code
_entity_poly.pdbx_strand_id
1 'polypeptide(L)'
;MVLSDLQEQKSLSKTFKIMGKKLESQLKLQESQIIFLREKLDESSKENRLLEKRLNQSGQLFVLDNLHLSSLNPSHFITILGQTVKSVGSFVRLMIDEMKSADWDIDTAASSIERGVVYRKEDDKWFAFESFICMEMFKAFHRPYFSLFGKSIPEGKKHPQVFFDRFMELNSLKCKEYLAMKPKSTFAKFCRHKYLQVIHPKMESSFFNNLSSRDMMSSYQFPNTTFFALFAEMTKRVWLLHCLAFAFQPGASIFQISKGCRFSEVYMESVDEEAFLSPDITPESEP
;
A
#
# COMPACT_ATOMS: atom_id res chain seq x y z
N MET A 1 -5.37 -77.96 -16.38
CA MET A 1 -4.53 -76.91 -16.98
C MET A 1 -5.38 -75.90 -17.75
N VAL A 2 -6.11 -76.29 -18.80
CA VAL A 2 -6.89 -75.32 -19.60
C VAL A 2 -7.98 -74.57 -18.82
N LEU A 3 -8.68 -75.23 -17.89
CA LEU A 3 -9.74 -74.59 -17.09
C LEU A 3 -9.22 -73.57 -16.06
N SER A 4 -8.04 -73.82 -15.47
CA SER A 4 -7.40 -72.91 -14.53
C SER A 4 -6.91 -71.63 -15.22
N ASP A 5 -6.33 -71.76 -16.42
CA ASP A 5 -5.84 -70.62 -17.21
C ASP A 5 -7.01 -69.73 -17.69
N LEU A 6 -8.15 -70.35 -18.03
CA LEU A 6 -9.35 -69.64 -18.46
C LEU A 6 -10.00 -68.85 -17.31
N GLN A 7 -9.96 -69.40 -16.10
CA GLN A 7 -10.40 -68.71 -14.89
C GLN A 7 -9.46 -67.55 -14.52
N GLU A 8 -8.15 -67.72 -14.68
CA GLU A 8 -7.15 -66.67 -14.48
C GLU A 8 -7.36 -65.51 -15.46
N GLN A 9 -7.52 -65.78 -16.76
CA GLN A 9 -7.83 -64.77 -17.78
C GLN A 9 -9.12 -64.00 -17.47
N LYS A 10 -10.15 -64.69 -16.97
CA LYS A 10 -11.41 -64.07 -16.55
C LYS A 10 -11.23 -63.17 -15.32
N SER A 11 -10.36 -63.54 -14.38
CA SER A 11 -10.00 -62.70 -13.23
C SER A 11 -9.21 -61.45 -13.64
N LEU A 12 -8.30 -61.60 -14.61
CA LEU A 12 -7.50 -60.52 -15.17
C LEU A 12 -8.39 -59.50 -15.89
N SER A 13 -9.31 -59.98 -16.73
CA SER A 13 -10.28 -59.15 -17.44
C SER A 13 -11.16 -58.32 -16.49
N LYS A 14 -11.61 -58.92 -15.38
CA LYS A 14 -12.35 -58.19 -14.33
C LYS A 14 -11.49 -57.10 -13.69
N THR A 15 -10.22 -57.38 -13.41
CA THR A 15 -9.29 -56.42 -12.81
C THR A 15 -9.04 -55.23 -13.72
N PHE A 16 -8.77 -55.47 -15.01
CA PHE A 16 -8.62 -54.40 -16.00
C PHE A 16 -9.90 -53.56 -16.14
N LYS A 17 -11.09 -54.19 -16.09
CA LYS A 17 -12.36 -53.47 -16.11
C LYS A 17 -12.56 -52.57 -14.89
N ILE A 18 -12.16 -53.01 -13.69
CA ILE A 18 -12.22 -52.20 -12.46
C ILE A 18 -11.22 -51.04 -12.55
N MET A 19 -10.00 -51.31 -13.00
CA MET A 19 -8.96 -50.28 -13.17
C MET A 19 -9.38 -49.22 -14.20
N GLY A 20 -9.97 -49.64 -15.33
CA GLY A 20 -10.51 -48.72 -16.33
C GLY A 20 -11.56 -47.78 -15.75
N LYS A 21 -12.52 -48.31 -14.97
CA LYS A 21 -13.52 -47.48 -14.27
C LYS A 21 -12.90 -46.52 -13.26
N LYS A 22 -11.86 -46.95 -12.54
CA LYS A 22 -11.14 -46.09 -11.58
C LYS A 22 -10.44 -44.95 -12.29
N LEU A 23 -9.71 -45.21 -13.37
CA LEU A 23 -9.04 -44.18 -14.16
C LEU A 23 -10.06 -43.20 -14.76
N GLU A 24 -11.18 -43.70 -15.27
CA GLU A 24 -12.26 -42.84 -15.80
C GLU A 24 -12.84 -41.92 -14.72
N SER A 25 -13.02 -42.41 -13.48
CA SER A 25 -13.46 -41.58 -12.36
C SER A 25 -12.44 -40.53 -11.95
N GLN A 26 -11.14 -40.85 -11.98
CA GLN A 26 -10.07 -39.90 -11.68
C GLN A 26 -9.96 -38.82 -12.76
N LEU A 27 -10.14 -39.20 -14.03
CA LEU A 27 -10.13 -38.27 -15.16
C LEU A 27 -11.27 -37.25 -15.02
N LYS A 28 -12.50 -37.72 -14.73
CA LYS A 28 -13.65 -36.84 -14.46
C LYS A 28 -13.43 -35.90 -13.27
N LEU A 29 -12.78 -36.39 -12.20
CA LEU A 29 -12.42 -35.56 -11.05
C LEU A 29 -11.41 -34.46 -11.44
N GLN A 30 -10.36 -34.80 -12.19
CA GLN A 30 -9.38 -33.83 -12.65
C GLN A 30 -9.97 -32.81 -13.63
N GLU A 31 -10.85 -33.23 -14.54
CA GLU A 31 -11.59 -32.30 -15.41
C GLU A 31 -12.41 -31.30 -14.59
N SER A 32 -13.09 -31.76 -13.54
CA SER A 32 -13.84 -30.90 -12.63
C SER A 32 -12.93 -29.90 -11.89
N GLN A 33 -11.75 -30.34 -11.44
CA GLN A 33 -10.76 -29.46 -10.80
C GLN A 33 -10.20 -28.42 -11.77
N ILE A 34 -9.95 -28.78 -13.02
CA ILE A 34 -9.50 -27.85 -14.06
C ILE A 34 -10.54 -26.76 -14.31
N ILE A 35 -11.82 -27.14 -14.40
CA ILE A 35 -12.92 -26.18 -14.57
C ILE A 35 -12.98 -25.23 -13.37
N PHE A 36 -12.98 -25.76 -12.15
CA PHE A 36 -13.00 -24.95 -10.92
C PHE A 36 -11.83 -23.96 -10.83
N LEU A 37 -10.61 -24.42 -11.14
CA LEU A 37 -9.42 -23.55 -11.12
C LEU A 37 -9.48 -22.48 -12.21
N ARG A 38 -10.03 -22.78 -13.39
CA ARG A 38 -10.23 -21.79 -14.46
C ARG A 38 -11.25 -20.73 -14.06
N GLU A 39 -12.34 -21.10 -13.40
CA GLU A 39 -13.33 -20.15 -12.88
C GLU A 39 -12.70 -19.24 -11.81
N LYS A 40 -11.96 -19.83 -10.85
CA LYS A 40 -11.26 -19.05 -9.82
C LYS A 40 -10.23 -18.08 -10.41
N LEU A 41 -9.52 -18.50 -11.47
CA LEU A 41 -8.58 -17.64 -12.18
C LEU A 41 -9.30 -16.49 -12.90
N ASP A 42 -10.44 -16.77 -13.55
CA ASP A 42 -11.23 -15.74 -14.23
C ASP A 42 -11.80 -14.72 -13.23
N GLU A 43 -12.33 -15.18 -12.10
CA GLU A 43 -12.80 -14.33 -11.00
C GLU A 43 -11.69 -13.41 -10.47
N SER A 44 -10.53 -13.98 -10.11
CA SER A 44 -9.37 -13.20 -9.68
C SER A 44 -8.87 -12.22 -10.77
N SER A 45 -8.95 -12.61 -12.04
CA SER A 45 -8.60 -11.73 -13.17
C SER A 45 -9.57 -10.55 -13.31
N LYS A 46 -10.87 -10.77 -13.07
CA LYS A 46 -11.90 -9.73 -13.08
C LYS A 46 -11.71 -8.76 -11.92
N GLU A 47 -11.43 -9.26 -10.73
CA GLU A 47 -11.08 -8.44 -9.57
C GLU A 47 -9.83 -7.60 -9.84
N ASN A 48 -8.78 -8.20 -10.39
CA ASN A 48 -7.57 -7.46 -10.79
C ASN A 48 -7.88 -6.36 -11.81
N ARG A 49 -8.72 -6.61 -12.81
CA ARG A 49 -9.16 -5.59 -13.77
C ARG A 49 -9.96 -4.46 -13.11
N LEU A 50 -10.80 -4.78 -12.12
CA LEU A 50 -11.55 -3.76 -11.36
C LEU A 50 -10.64 -2.92 -10.48
N LEU A 51 -9.70 -3.56 -9.79
CA LEU A 51 -8.67 -2.88 -9.00
C LEU A 51 -7.80 -1.98 -9.89
N GLU A 52 -7.39 -2.48 -11.06
CA GLU A 52 -6.63 -1.70 -12.04
C GLU A 52 -7.44 -0.51 -12.56
N LYS A 53 -8.75 -0.67 -12.83
CA LYS A 53 -9.64 0.46 -13.19
C LYS A 53 -9.73 1.50 -12.07
N ARG A 54 -9.91 1.09 -10.82
CA ARG A 54 -9.95 2.00 -9.66
C ARG A 54 -8.63 2.74 -9.46
N LEU A 55 -7.51 2.03 -9.60
CA LEU A 55 -6.17 2.60 -9.54
C LEU A 55 -5.97 3.65 -10.65
N ASN A 56 -6.38 3.32 -11.88
CA ASN A 56 -6.26 4.21 -13.04
C ASN A 56 -7.16 5.45 -12.93
N GLN A 57 -8.36 5.34 -12.38
CA GLN A 57 -9.28 6.47 -12.18
C GLN A 57 -8.83 7.43 -11.08
N SER A 58 -8.13 6.93 -10.05
CA SER A 58 -7.60 7.75 -8.96
C SER A 58 -6.34 8.52 -9.36
N GLY A 59 -5.65 8.13 -10.45
CA GLY A 59 -4.25 8.47 -10.73
C GLY A 59 -3.95 9.84 -11.36
N GLN A 60 -4.92 10.45 -12.06
CA GLN A 60 -4.67 11.60 -12.92
C GLN A 60 -5.44 12.84 -12.46
N LEU A 61 -4.69 13.89 -12.18
CA LEU A 61 -5.16 15.16 -11.63
C LEU A 61 -5.51 16.14 -12.74
N PHE A 62 -6.51 15.79 -13.56
CA PHE A 62 -6.95 16.65 -14.68
C PHE A 62 -7.30 18.09 -14.24
N VAL A 63 -7.69 18.27 -12.98
CA VAL A 63 -8.00 19.58 -12.38
C VAL A 63 -6.77 20.51 -12.27
N LEU A 64 -5.54 19.96 -12.26
CA LEU A 64 -4.29 20.73 -12.08
C LEU A 64 -3.41 20.78 -13.34
N ASP A 65 -3.87 20.26 -14.48
CA ASP A 65 -3.03 20.09 -15.68
C ASP A 65 -2.61 21.42 -16.36
N ASN A 66 -3.12 22.57 -15.91
CA ASN A 66 -2.74 23.91 -16.42
C ASN A 66 -2.45 24.92 -15.30
N LEU A 67 -1.96 24.44 -14.16
CA LEU A 67 -1.63 25.31 -13.04
C LEU A 67 -0.38 26.15 -13.36
N HIS A 68 -0.39 27.42 -12.97
CA HIS A 68 0.80 28.27 -12.93
C HIS A 68 1.29 28.44 -11.49
N LEU A 69 2.59 28.66 -11.31
CA LEU A 69 3.18 28.86 -9.98
C LEU A 69 2.52 30.05 -9.25
N SER A 70 2.25 31.14 -9.97
CA SER A 70 1.59 32.34 -9.45
C SER A 70 0.13 32.13 -9.06
N SER A 71 -0.53 31.08 -9.57
CA SER A 71 -1.92 30.75 -9.23
C SER A 71 -2.04 29.75 -8.07
N LEU A 72 -0.93 29.33 -7.46
CA LEU A 72 -0.97 28.47 -6.28
C LEU A 72 -1.73 29.16 -5.14
N ASN A 73 -2.60 28.38 -4.49
CA ASN A 73 -3.42 28.84 -3.38
C ASN A 73 -3.67 27.67 -2.41
N PRO A 74 -4.09 27.93 -1.16
CA PRO A 74 -4.23 26.87 -0.17
C PRO A 74 -5.18 25.72 -0.56
N SER A 75 -6.21 25.98 -1.38
CA SER A 75 -7.16 24.92 -1.77
C SER A 75 -6.51 23.86 -2.67
N HIS A 76 -5.53 24.23 -3.49
CA HIS A 76 -4.71 23.27 -4.24
C HIS A 76 -3.94 22.34 -3.29
N PHE A 77 -3.32 22.90 -2.25
CA PHE A 77 -2.58 22.11 -1.27
C PHE A 77 -3.50 21.17 -0.50
N ILE A 78 -4.67 21.66 -0.03
CA ILE A 78 -5.68 20.85 0.67
C ILE A 78 -6.20 19.71 -0.22
N THR A 79 -6.41 19.97 -1.52
CA THR A 79 -6.85 18.94 -2.47
C THR A 79 -5.83 17.81 -2.59
N ILE A 80 -4.54 18.15 -2.74
CA ILE A 80 -3.46 17.15 -2.83
C ILE A 80 -3.26 16.44 -1.49
N LEU A 81 -3.37 17.15 -0.37
CA LEU A 81 -3.31 16.56 0.96
C LEU A 81 -4.42 15.51 1.15
N GLY A 82 -5.67 15.85 0.84
CA GLY A 82 -6.79 14.92 0.94
C GLY A 82 -6.62 13.68 0.07
N GLN A 83 -6.05 13.81 -1.13
CA GLN A 83 -5.70 12.66 -1.96
C GLN A 83 -4.54 11.84 -1.40
N THR A 84 -3.56 12.50 -0.79
CA THR A 84 -2.44 11.83 -0.13
C THR A 84 -2.95 10.98 1.03
N VAL A 85 -3.81 11.54 1.89
CA VAL A 85 -4.47 10.81 2.99
C VAL A 85 -5.28 9.62 2.47
N LYS A 86 -6.11 9.80 1.44
CA LYS A 86 -6.87 8.70 0.81
C LYS A 86 -5.97 7.59 0.26
N SER A 87 -4.83 7.95 -0.35
CA SER A 87 -3.89 6.99 -0.90
C SER A 87 -3.11 6.25 0.18
N VAL A 88 -2.75 6.94 1.28
CA VAL A 88 -2.16 6.32 2.47
C VAL A 88 -3.14 5.30 3.05
N GLY A 89 -4.39 5.71 3.30
CA GLY A 89 -5.39 4.78 3.82
C GLY A 89 -5.62 3.59 2.89
N SER A 90 -5.69 3.79 1.57
CA SER A 90 -5.82 2.68 0.62
C SER A 90 -4.66 1.67 0.73
N PHE A 91 -3.44 2.17 0.92
CA PHE A 91 -2.26 1.31 1.08
C PHE A 91 -2.22 0.60 2.44
N VAL A 92 -2.63 1.28 3.52
CA VAL A 92 -2.73 0.66 4.86
C VAL A 92 -3.71 -0.51 4.82
N ARG A 93 -4.85 -0.37 4.11
CA ARG A 93 -5.82 -1.47 3.95
C ARG A 93 -5.21 -2.67 3.27
N LEU A 94 -4.59 -2.42 2.12
CA LEU A 94 -3.89 -3.47 1.40
C LEU A 94 -2.84 -4.14 2.29
N MET A 95 -2.03 -3.37 3.03
CA MET A 95 -1.00 -3.93 3.90
C MET A 95 -1.59 -4.85 4.99
N ILE A 96 -2.69 -4.45 5.62
CA ILE A 96 -3.36 -5.26 6.64
C ILE A 96 -4.00 -6.52 6.00
N ASP A 97 -4.58 -6.41 4.81
CA ASP A 97 -5.16 -7.54 4.10
C ASP A 97 -4.09 -8.57 3.71
N GLU A 98 -2.91 -8.13 3.27
CA GLU A 98 -1.75 -8.99 3.01
C GLU A 98 -1.21 -9.63 4.30
N MET A 99 -1.17 -8.89 5.42
CA MET A 99 -0.82 -9.45 6.73
C MET A 99 -1.78 -10.57 7.14
N LYS A 100 -3.09 -10.34 7.04
CA LYS A 100 -4.12 -11.34 7.35
C LYS A 100 -3.99 -12.57 6.45
N SER A 101 -3.73 -12.35 5.16
CA SER A 101 -3.54 -13.44 4.18
C SER A 101 -2.28 -14.27 4.44
N ALA A 102 -1.27 -13.68 5.10
CA ALA A 102 -0.05 -14.34 5.52
C ALA A 102 -0.10 -14.85 6.98
N ASP A 103 -1.30 -14.95 7.57
CA ASP A 103 -1.54 -15.43 8.94
C ASP A 103 -0.79 -14.62 10.04
N TRP A 104 -0.57 -13.32 9.81
CA TRP A 104 0.00 -12.45 10.85
C TRP A 104 -1.03 -12.12 11.92
N ASP A 105 -0.58 -12.14 13.17
CA ASP A 105 -1.31 -11.59 14.31
C ASP A 105 -1.27 -10.06 14.26
N ILE A 106 -2.42 -9.45 13.95
CA ILE A 106 -2.60 -8.01 13.81
C ILE A 106 -2.44 -7.29 15.16
N ASP A 107 -2.83 -7.90 16.28
CA ASP A 107 -2.66 -7.34 17.63
C ASP A 107 -1.18 -7.23 17.99
N THR A 108 -0.45 -8.30 17.74
CA THR A 108 1.01 -8.33 17.95
C THR A 108 1.70 -7.34 17.02
N ALA A 109 1.27 -7.24 15.75
CA ALA A 109 1.83 -6.29 14.79
C ALA A 109 1.57 -4.82 15.20
N ALA A 110 0.34 -4.47 15.58
CA ALA A 110 0.00 -3.13 16.06
C ALA A 110 0.81 -2.76 17.33
N SER A 111 0.90 -3.69 18.29
CA SER A 111 1.69 -3.51 19.52
C SER A 111 3.20 -3.36 19.27
N SER A 112 3.70 -3.89 18.16
CA SER A 112 5.10 -3.74 17.74
C SER A 112 5.40 -2.34 17.19
N ILE A 113 4.39 -1.64 16.65
CA ILE A 113 4.50 -0.27 16.16
C ILE A 113 4.53 0.70 17.33
N GLU A 114 3.51 0.65 18.19
CA GLU A 114 3.39 1.53 19.34
C GLU A 114 2.87 0.74 20.55
N ARG A 115 3.65 0.72 21.63
CA ARG A 115 3.33 -0.07 22.82
C ARG A 115 2.37 0.67 23.75
N GLY A 116 1.46 -0.09 24.37
CA GLY A 116 0.57 0.42 25.40
C GLY A 116 -0.51 1.37 24.89
N VAL A 117 -0.92 1.21 23.63
CA VAL A 117 -2.11 1.89 23.08
C VAL A 117 -3.33 1.09 23.48
N VAL A 118 -4.33 1.78 24.05
CA VAL A 118 -5.64 1.19 24.35
C VAL A 118 -6.57 1.52 23.19
N TYR A 119 -7.03 0.49 22.49
CA TYR A 119 -7.98 0.61 21.38
C TYR A 119 -9.40 0.44 21.90
N ARG A 120 -10.32 1.33 21.49
CA ARG A 120 -11.73 1.25 21.90
C ARG A 120 -12.45 0.14 21.13
N LYS A 121 -12.14 0.00 19.84
CA LYS A 121 -12.65 -1.05 18.95
C LYS A 121 -11.49 -1.85 18.37
N GLU A 122 -11.76 -3.09 17.98
CA GLU A 122 -10.76 -3.94 17.31
C GLU A 122 -10.24 -3.30 16.00
N ASP A 123 -11.15 -2.66 15.25
CA ASP A 123 -10.82 -1.98 14.00
C ASP A 123 -9.94 -0.73 14.20
N ASP A 124 -9.89 -0.15 15.41
CA ASP A 124 -9.06 1.05 15.69
C ASP A 124 -7.56 0.75 15.63
N LYS A 125 -7.16 -0.54 15.65
CA LYS A 125 -5.76 -0.96 15.43
C LYS A 125 -5.22 -0.49 14.09
N TRP A 126 -6.12 -0.25 13.13
CA TRP A 126 -5.84 0.46 11.88
C TRP A 126 -4.96 1.69 12.06
N PHE A 127 -5.26 2.53 13.06
CA PHE A 127 -4.58 3.80 13.29
C PHE A 127 -3.10 3.62 13.65
N ALA A 128 -2.72 2.47 14.21
CA ALA A 128 -1.30 2.15 14.45
C ALA A 128 -0.54 2.02 13.12
N PHE A 129 -1.10 1.27 12.17
CA PHE A 129 -0.51 1.10 10.86
C PHE A 129 -0.51 2.41 10.07
N GLU A 130 -1.61 3.16 10.08
CA GLU A 130 -1.67 4.47 9.42
C GLU A 130 -0.66 5.45 10.00
N SER A 131 -0.52 5.51 11.32
CA SER A 131 0.50 6.33 12.00
C SER A 131 1.91 5.93 11.59
N PHE A 132 2.23 4.63 11.56
CA PHE A 132 3.52 4.12 11.10
C PHE A 132 3.83 4.54 9.65
N ILE A 133 2.87 4.33 8.73
CA ILE A 133 3.03 4.70 7.33
C ILE A 133 3.24 6.22 7.19
N CYS A 134 2.41 7.02 7.84
CA CYS A 134 2.56 8.48 7.85
C CYS A 134 3.93 8.90 8.38
N MET A 135 4.37 8.34 9.50
CA MET A 135 5.66 8.65 10.10
C MET A 135 6.81 8.36 9.14
N GLU A 136 6.87 7.17 8.54
CA GLU A 136 7.96 6.81 7.64
C GLU A 136 7.86 7.56 6.30
N MET A 137 6.67 7.78 5.74
CA MET A 137 6.50 8.50 4.48
C MET A 137 6.85 10.00 4.60
N PHE A 138 6.43 10.66 5.68
CA PHE A 138 6.66 12.09 5.91
C PHE A 138 7.97 12.39 6.67
N LYS A 139 8.74 11.37 7.03
CA LYS A 139 10.08 11.53 7.65
C LYS A 139 10.96 12.45 6.82
N ALA A 140 11.39 13.55 7.44
CA ALA A 140 12.19 14.65 6.85
C ALA A 140 11.46 15.52 5.81
N PHE A 141 10.12 15.58 5.81
CA PHE A 141 9.33 16.42 4.90
C PHE A 141 9.67 17.92 4.98
N HIS A 142 10.07 18.44 6.14
CA HIS A 142 10.52 19.83 6.29
C HIS A 142 11.85 20.14 5.56
N ARG A 143 12.54 19.13 5.00
CA ARG A 143 13.83 19.29 4.32
C ARG A 143 13.67 19.11 2.81
N PRO A 144 14.33 19.93 1.98
CA PRO A 144 14.34 19.75 0.53
C PRO A 144 14.67 18.31 0.16
N TYR A 145 13.84 17.72 -0.70
CA TYR A 145 13.98 16.34 -1.18
C TYR A 145 14.13 15.30 -0.07
N PHE A 146 13.48 15.49 1.09
CA PHE A 146 13.56 14.56 2.23
C PHE A 146 15.00 14.24 2.68
N SER A 147 15.94 15.15 2.45
CA SER A 147 17.39 14.94 2.71
C SER A 147 18.04 13.81 1.91
N LEU A 148 17.47 13.39 0.77
CA LEU A 148 18.03 12.34 -0.09
C LEU A 148 19.46 12.63 -0.59
N PHE A 149 19.87 13.90 -0.60
CA PHE A 149 21.20 14.34 -1.05
C PHE A 149 22.14 14.71 0.11
N GLY A 150 21.76 14.45 1.36
CA GLY A 150 22.56 14.85 2.53
C GLY A 150 22.78 16.38 2.58
N LYS A 151 24.01 16.80 2.88
CA LYS A 151 24.38 18.22 3.02
C LYS A 151 24.62 18.96 1.69
N SER A 152 24.68 18.26 0.56
CA SER A 152 25.14 18.79 -0.72
C SER A 152 23.99 19.05 -1.70
N ILE A 153 23.06 19.94 -1.36
CA ILE A 153 22.00 20.40 -2.27
C ILE A 153 22.42 21.75 -2.86
N PRO A 154 22.71 21.84 -4.18
CA PRO A 154 22.98 23.11 -4.84
C PRO A 154 21.84 24.11 -4.60
N GLU A 155 22.18 25.36 -4.34
CA GLU A 155 21.24 26.41 -3.95
C GLU A 155 20.12 26.61 -4.99
N GLY A 156 20.47 26.54 -6.28
CA GLY A 156 19.48 26.60 -7.37
C GLY A 156 18.45 25.47 -7.37
N LYS A 157 18.72 24.32 -6.73
CA LYS A 157 17.74 23.22 -6.60
C LYS A 157 16.73 23.42 -5.48
N LYS A 158 16.87 24.49 -4.67
CA LYS A 158 15.94 24.86 -3.60
C LYS A 158 14.89 25.87 -4.06
N HIS A 159 15.01 26.40 -5.28
CA HIS A 159 14.11 27.43 -5.79
C HIS A 159 12.68 26.89 -5.96
N PRO A 160 11.63 27.63 -5.56
CA PRO A 160 10.23 27.18 -5.65
C PRO A 160 9.82 26.69 -7.03
N GLN A 161 10.27 27.37 -8.09
CA GLN A 161 10.03 26.96 -9.48
C GLN A 161 10.51 25.53 -9.76
N VAL A 162 11.66 25.10 -9.23
CA VAL A 162 12.19 23.75 -9.48
C VAL A 162 11.26 22.68 -8.88
N PHE A 163 10.65 22.97 -7.72
CA PHE A 163 9.69 22.06 -7.13
C PHE A 163 8.36 22.07 -7.88
N PHE A 164 7.92 23.24 -8.37
CA PHE A 164 6.74 23.37 -9.19
C PHE A 164 6.85 22.60 -10.51
N ASP A 165 7.96 22.75 -11.23
CA ASP A 165 8.20 22.03 -12.49
C ASP A 165 8.18 20.52 -12.26
N ARG A 166 8.77 20.04 -11.16
CA ARG A 166 8.73 18.62 -10.77
C ARG A 166 7.32 18.15 -10.40
N PHE A 167 6.52 19.00 -9.78
CA PHE A 167 5.12 18.72 -9.52
C PHE A 167 4.39 18.50 -10.85
N MET A 168 4.46 19.46 -11.77
CA MET A 168 3.77 19.38 -13.07
C MET A 168 4.22 18.16 -13.90
N GLU A 169 5.53 17.88 -13.91
CA GLU A 169 6.11 16.75 -14.62
C GLU A 169 5.57 15.40 -14.13
N LEU A 170 5.51 15.19 -12.82
CA LEU A 170 5.05 13.91 -12.24
C LEU A 170 3.52 13.83 -12.15
N ASN A 171 2.84 14.97 -12.00
CA ASN A 171 1.39 15.04 -11.87
C ASN A 171 0.67 14.45 -13.09
N SER A 172 1.16 14.82 -14.28
CA SER A 172 0.59 14.49 -15.59
C SER A 172 0.79 13.04 -16.03
N LEU A 173 1.68 12.29 -15.37
CA LEU A 173 2.06 10.93 -15.76
C LEU A 173 1.63 9.89 -14.73
N LYS A 174 1.31 8.67 -15.18
CA LYS A 174 1.07 7.56 -14.24
C LYS A 174 2.38 7.18 -13.55
N CYS A 175 2.31 6.81 -12.27
CA CYS A 175 3.51 6.51 -11.48
C CYS A 175 4.37 5.42 -12.13
N LYS A 176 3.73 4.33 -12.58
CA LYS A 176 4.41 3.20 -13.24
C LYS A 176 5.15 3.62 -14.51
N GLU A 177 4.50 4.41 -15.36
CA GLU A 177 5.07 4.92 -16.60
C GLU A 177 6.26 5.85 -16.31
N TYR A 178 6.11 6.74 -15.34
CA TYR A 178 7.18 7.65 -14.92
C TYR A 178 8.42 6.91 -14.42
N LEU A 179 8.22 5.88 -13.57
CA LEU A 179 9.31 5.08 -13.03
C LEU A 179 10.04 4.28 -14.10
N ALA A 180 9.31 3.78 -15.11
CA ALA A 180 9.89 3.09 -16.26
C ALA A 180 10.69 4.04 -17.16
N MET A 181 10.17 5.24 -17.41
CA MET A 181 10.83 6.25 -18.25
C MET A 181 12.05 6.88 -17.56
N LYS A 182 11.97 7.15 -16.25
CA LYS A 182 13.00 7.86 -15.48
C LYS A 182 13.39 7.11 -14.19
N PRO A 183 13.98 5.91 -14.29
CA PRO A 183 14.30 5.06 -13.13
C PRO A 183 15.39 5.65 -12.21
N LYS A 184 16.17 6.62 -12.68
CA LYS A 184 17.21 7.32 -11.92
C LYS A 184 16.80 8.71 -11.43
N SER A 185 15.55 9.12 -11.64
CA SER A 185 15.01 10.41 -11.17
C SER A 185 15.08 10.56 -9.65
N THR A 186 14.91 11.79 -9.16
CA THR A 186 14.84 12.08 -7.72
C THR A 186 13.65 11.40 -7.06
N PHE A 187 12.51 11.36 -7.76
CA PHE A 187 11.32 10.63 -7.32
C PHE A 187 11.58 9.12 -7.28
N ALA A 188 12.21 8.52 -8.29
CA ALA A 188 12.52 7.10 -8.26
C ALA A 188 13.49 6.74 -7.11
N LYS A 189 14.45 7.62 -6.80
CA LYS A 189 15.31 7.47 -5.60
C LYS A 189 14.53 7.57 -4.30
N PHE A 190 13.64 8.55 -4.19
CA PHE A 190 12.72 8.70 -3.06
C PHE A 190 11.88 7.44 -2.85
N CYS A 191 11.26 6.95 -3.92
CA CYS A 191 10.40 5.77 -3.90
C CYS A 191 11.13 4.52 -3.41
N ARG A 192 12.34 4.25 -3.92
CA ARG A 192 13.18 3.16 -3.41
C ARG A 192 13.52 3.34 -1.93
N HIS A 193 13.92 4.55 -1.53
CA HIS A 193 14.30 4.81 -0.14
C HIS A 193 13.11 4.60 0.82
N LYS A 194 11.93 5.09 0.46
CA LYS A 194 10.71 4.89 1.25
C LYS A 194 10.26 3.45 1.28
N TYR A 195 10.40 2.70 0.18
CA TYR A 195 10.06 1.28 0.16
C TYR A 195 10.87 0.50 1.19
N LEU A 196 12.19 0.75 1.26
CA LEU A 196 13.07 0.09 2.22
C LEU A 196 12.82 0.48 3.68
N GLN A 197 12.25 1.68 3.92
CA GLN A 197 11.87 2.17 5.25
C GLN A 197 10.53 1.58 5.71
N VAL A 198 9.54 1.54 4.81
CA VAL A 198 8.18 1.13 5.12
C VAL A 198 8.03 -0.39 5.13
N ILE A 199 8.68 -1.10 4.21
CA ILE A 199 8.51 -2.54 4.02
C ILE A 199 9.67 -3.29 4.66
N HIS A 200 9.43 -3.91 5.81
CA HIS A 200 10.43 -4.71 6.49
C HIS A 200 10.71 -6.03 5.72
N PRO A 201 11.95 -6.57 5.71
CA PRO A 201 12.25 -7.84 5.03
C PRO A 201 11.33 -9.00 5.43
N LYS A 202 10.92 -9.04 6.71
CA LYS A 202 9.95 -10.02 7.21
C LYS A 202 8.58 -9.91 6.51
N MET A 203 8.12 -8.70 6.22
CA MET A 203 6.87 -8.47 5.47
C MET A 203 7.02 -8.99 4.04
N GLU A 204 8.14 -8.68 3.37
CA GLU A 204 8.38 -9.16 2.00
C GLU A 204 8.41 -10.68 1.92
N SER A 205 9.11 -11.33 2.84
CA SER A 205 9.17 -12.80 2.89
C SER A 205 7.80 -13.41 3.10
N SER A 206 6.96 -12.80 3.94
CA SER A 206 5.61 -13.30 4.23
C SER A 206 4.62 -13.03 3.08
N PHE A 207 4.70 -11.87 2.43
CA PHE A 207 3.73 -11.49 1.39
C PHE A 207 4.07 -12.12 0.04
N PHE A 208 5.35 -12.26 -0.30
CA PHE A 208 5.77 -12.59 -1.67
C PHE A 208 6.53 -13.92 -1.79
N ASN A 209 6.80 -14.62 -0.67
CA ASN A 209 7.56 -15.86 -0.61
C ASN A 209 8.95 -15.78 -1.32
N ASN A 210 9.49 -14.56 -1.50
CA ASN A 210 10.80 -14.29 -2.10
C ASN A 210 11.28 -12.86 -1.77
N LEU A 211 12.59 -12.65 -1.55
CA LEU A 211 13.22 -11.35 -1.29
C LEU A 211 13.55 -10.55 -2.58
N SER A 212 13.08 -10.99 -3.74
CA SER A 212 13.43 -10.46 -5.06
C SER A 212 13.17 -8.96 -5.24
N SER A 213 12.23 -8.39 -4.48
CA SER A 213 11.89 -6.96 -4.55
C SER A 213 13.08 -6.07 -4.15
N ARG A 214 13.88 -6.42 -3.13
CA ARG A 214 15.04 -5.62 -2.70
C ARG A 214 16.20 -5.67 -3.70
N ASP A 215 16.44 -6.85 -4.27
CA ASP A 215 17.45 -7.03 -5.32
C ASP A 215 17.06 -6.25 -6.57
N MET A 216 15.77 -6.24 -6.91
CA MET A 216 15.22 -5.45 -8.01
C MET A 216 15.37 -3.93 -7.77
N MET A 217 15.16 -3.44 -6.55
CA MET A 217 15.40 -2.02 -6.22
C MET A 217 16.87 -1.63 -6.40
N SER A 218 17.79 -2.55 -6.08
CA SER A 218 19.24 -2.34 -6.26
C SER A 218 19.63 -2.26 -7.74
N SER A 219 18.89 -2.92 -8.64
CA SER A 219 19.11 -2.87 -10.09
C SER A 219 18.33 -1.75 -10.81
N TYR A 220 17.79 -0.78 -10.07
CA TYR A 220 16.95 0.32 -10.59
C TYR A 220 15.66 -0.15 -11.28
N GLN A 221 15.20 -1.35 -10.95
CA GLN A 221 13.94 -1.89 -11.41
C GLN A 221 12.89 -1.80 -10.30
N PHE A 222 11.62 -1.94 -10.68
CA PHE A 222 10.50 -1.87 -9.75
C PHE A 222 9.60 -3.10 -9.93
N PRO A 223 9.13 -3.73 -8.84
CA PRO A 223 8.25 -4.88 -8.91
C PRO A 223 6.96 -4.56 -9.67
N ASN A 224 6.55 -5.46 -10.56
CA ASN A 224 5.28 -5.36 -11.27
C ASN A 224 4.18 -6.10 -10.50
N THR A 225 3.88 -5.65 -9.28
CA THR A 225 2.85 -6.23 -8.40
C THR A 225 1.80 -5.20 -8.00
N THR A 226 0.58 -5.65 -7.68
CA THR A 226 -0.50 -4.78 -7.17
C THR A 226 -0.07 -4.07 -5.89
N PHE A 227 0.63 -4.79 -5.00
CA PHE A 227 1.20 -4.23 -3.78
C PHE A 227 2.13 -3.04 -4.06
N PHE A 228 3.09 -3.24 -4.97
CA PHE A 228 4.02 -2.18 -5.32
C PHE A 228 3.33 -1.03 -6.05
N ALA A 229 2.33 -1.32 -6.89
CA ALA A 229 1.58 -0.28 -7.59
C ALA A 229 0.85 0.66 -6.63
N LEU A 230 0.18 0.13 -5.60
CA LEU A 230 -0.49 0.94 -4.56
C LEU A 230 0.51 1.68 -3.67
N PHE A 231 1.63 1.03 -3.30
CA PHE A 231 2.74 1.69 -2.60
C PHE A 231 3.30 2.87 -3.41
N ALA A 232 3.57 2.65 -4.70
CA ALA A 232 4.15 3.66 -5.58
C ALA A 232 3.19 4.83 -5.81
N GLU A 233 1.89 4.56 -5.89
CA GLU A 233 0.86 5.60 -5.98
C GLU A 233 0.82 6.46 -4.71
N MET A 234 0.78 5.85 -3.52
CA MET A 234 0.90 6.58 -2.24
C MET A 234 2.18 7.44 -2.21
N THR A 235 3.30 6.85 -2.61
CA THR A 235 4.59 7.54 -2.67
C THR A 235 4.58 8.72 -3.65
N LYS A 236 3.95 8.57 -4.82
CA LYS A 236 3.74 9.67 -5.77
C LYS A 236 2.97 10.81 -5.12
N ARG A 237 1.89 10.53 -4.39
CA ARG A 237 1.07 11.56 -3.72
C ARG A 237 1.87 12.33 -2.68
N VAL A 238 2.61 11.63 -1.81
CA VAL A 238 3.48 12.25 -0.81
C VAL A 238 4.56 13.13 -1.47
N TRP A 239 5.16 12.66 -2.58
CA TRP A 239 6.14 13.44 -3.32
C TRP A 239 5.55 14.70 -3.96
N LEU A 240 4.36 14.60 -4.56
CA LEU A 240 3.67 15.75 -5.15
C LEU A 240 3.30 16.78 -4.07
N LEU A 241 2.83 16.33 -2.92
CA LEU A 241 2.54 17.19 -1.77
C LEU A 241 3.82 17.90 -1.28
N HIS A 242 4.95 17.20 -1.23
CA HIS A 242 6.26 17.77 -0.90
C HIS A 242 6.71 18.82 -1.92
N CYS A 243 6.56 18.53 -3.22
CA CYS A 243 6.86 19.51 -4.26
C CYS A 243 6.01 20.77 -4.10
N LEU A 244 4.72 20.64 -3.84
CA LEU A 244 3.89 21.81 -3.57
C LEU A 244 4.36 22.55 -2.32
N ALA A 245 4.59 21.87 -1.19
CA ALA A 245 5.03 22.49 0.06
C ALA A 245 6.22 23.45 -0.12
N PHE A 246 7.17 23.10 -1.00
CA PHE A 246 8.35 23.92 -1.33
C PHE A 246 8.14 24.91 -2.49
N ALA A 247 7.09 24.74 -3.30
CA ALA A 247 6.70 25.69 -4.34
C ALA A 247 5.92 26.90 -3.77
N PHE A 248 5.19 26.72 -2.65
CA PHE A 248 4.47 27.81 -1.99
C PHE A 248 5.39 28.87 -1.39
N GLN A 249 4.90 30.11 -1.33
CA GLN A 249 5.54 31.24 -0.65
C GLN A 249 4.46 31.99 0.18
N PRO A 250 4.53 31.97 1.52
CA PRO A 250 5.50 31.25 2.36
C PRO A 250 5.33 29.72 2.24
N GLY A 251 6.44 28.99 2.41
CA GLY A 251 6.45 27.53 2.29
C GLY A 251 5.58 26.85 3.36
N ALA A 252 5.00 25.69 3.01
CA ALA A 252 4.22 24.93 3.97
C ALA A 252 5.13 24.34 5.06
N SER A 253 4.64 24.37 6.30
CA SER A 253 5.32 23.77 7.45
C SER A 253 4.59 22.52 7.90
N ILE A 254 5.34 21.56 8.44
CA ILE A 254 4.82 20.35 9.04
C ILE A 254 5.21 20.33 10.51
N PHE A 255 4.27 19.93 11.37
CA PHE A 255 4.53 19.62 12.76
C PHE A 255 4.10 18.18 13.03
N GLN A 256 4.73 17.56 14.02
CA GLN A 256 4.42 16.21 14.47
C GLN A 256 4.18 16.25 15.97
N ILE A 257 3.14 15.56 16.39
CA ILE A 257 2.75 15.48 17.79
C ILE A 257 3.43 14.27 18.42
N SER A 258 3.97 14.43 19.63
CA SER A 258 4.62 13.35 20.36
C SER A 258 3.62 12.65 21.27
N LYS A 259 3.89 11.38 21.59
CA LYS A 259 3.10 10.63 22.57
C LYS A 259 3.07 11.40 23.90
N GLY A 260 1.89 11.50 24.50
CA GLY A 260 1.67 12.21 25.76
C GLY A 260 1.38 13.71 25.62
N CYS A 261 1.39 14.25 24.40
CA CYS A 261 0.87 15.60 24.16
C CYS A 261 -0.65 15.65 24.41
N ARG A 262 -1.13 16.79 24.93
CA ARG A 262 -2.57 17.04 25.10
C ARG A 262 -3.24 17.20 23.74
N PHE A 263 -4.44 16.64 23.63
CA PHE A 263 -5.31 16.85 22.48
C PHE A 263 -5.66 18.35 22.34
N SER A 264 -5.74 18.83 21.10
CA SER A 264 -6.10 20.21 20.78
C SER A 264 -7.00 20.24 19.56
N GLU A 265 -8.28 20.56 19.74
CA GLU A 265 -9.28 20.65 18.67
C GLU A 265 -8.92 21.68 17.58
N VAL A 266 -8.04 22.63 17.89
CA VAL A 266 -7.55 23.63 16.94
C VAL A 266 -6.63 23.01 15.87
N TYR A 267 -5.89 21.95 16.23
CA TYR A 267 -4.87 21.34 15.38
C TYR A 267 -5.10 19.85 15.11
N MET A 268 -6.04 19.23 15.81
CA MET A 268 -6.32 17.79 15.79
C MET A 268 -7.82 17.56 15.66
N GLU A 269 -8.18 16.53 14.94
CA GLU A 269 -9.57 16.06 14.81
C GLU A 269 -9.71 14.76 15.63
N SER A 270 -10.82 14.61 16.35
CA SER A 270 -11.10 13.35 17.04
C SER A 270 -11.53 12.30 16.03
N VAL A 271 -10.97 11.11 16.14
CA VAL A 271 -11.41 9.92 15.38
C VAL A 271 -12.66 9.28 15.98
N ASP A 272 -13.08 9.75 17.16
CA ASP A 272 -14.22 9.25 17.91
C ASP A 272 -15.21 10.40 18.12
N GLU A 273 -16.29 10.42 17.32
CA GLU A 273 -17.36 11.41 17.44
C GLU A 273 -18.16 11.25 18.74
N GLU A 274 -18.15 10.07 19.36
CA GLU A 274 -18.86 9.78 20.61
C GLU A 274 -18.05 10.12 21.87
N ALA A 275 -16.73 10.30 21.77
CA ALA A 275 -15.88 10.58 22.92
C ALA A 275 -16.30 11.86 23.68
N PHE A 276 -16.91 12.82 22.99
CA PHE A 276 -17.40 14.08 23.56
C PHE A 276 -18.84 14.03 24.06
N LEU A 277 -19.55 12.91 23.87
CA LEU A 277 -20.93 12.73 24.30
C LEU A 277 -21.05 11.99 25.64
N SER A 278 -19.93 11.68 26.29
CA SER A 278 -19.89 11.14 27.65
C SER A 278 -20.10 12.28 28.65
N PRO A 279 -21.24 12.42 29.34
CA PRO A 279 -21.28 13.27 30.51
C PRO A 279 -20.43 12.58 31.59
N ASP A 280 -19.35 13.24 32.01
CA ASP A 280 -18.61 12.83 33.20
C ASP A 280 -19.61 12.59 34.34
N ILE A 281 -19.59 11.37 34.84
CA ILE A 281 -20.37 10.91 35.98
C ILE A 281 -19.94 11.75 37.19
N THR A 282 -20.91 12.50 37.71
CA THR A 282 -21.05 13.19 39.00
C THR A 282 -19.83 13.23 39.95
N PRO A 283 -19.50 14.41 40.55
CA PRO A 283 -18.57 14.44 41.66
C PRO A 283 -19.22 13.73 42.86
N GLU A 284 -18.64 12.60 43.26
CA GLU A 284 -18.84 12.05 44.60
C GLU A 284 -18.44 13.13 45.60
N SER A 285 -19.48 13.70 46.22
CA SER A 285 -19.38 14.51 47.41
C SER A 285 -19.45 13.54 48.56
N GLU A 286 -18.42 13.51 49.40
CA GLU A 286 -18.49 12.89 50.71
C GLU A 286 -17.32 13.37 51.59
N PRO A 287 -17.48 13.33 52.92
CA PRO A 287 -17.98 14.40 53.79
C PRO A 287 -16.90 15.27 54.44
#